data_AF-A0A522X2B9-F1
#
_entry.id   AF-A0A522X2B9-F1
#
_cell.length_a   1.000
_cell.length_b   1.000
_cell.length_c   1.000
_cell.angle_alpha   90.00
_cell.angle_beta   90.00
_cell.angle_gamma   90.00
#
_symmetry.space_group_name_H-M   'P 1'
#
loop_
_entity.id
_entity.type
_entity.pdbx_description
1 polymer ?
#
loop_
_entity_poly.entity_id
_entity_poly.type
_entity_poly.pdbx_seq_one_letter_code
_entity_poly.pdbx_strand_id
1 'polypeptide(L)'
;MTFIIIQFTHTAIAFEGYEHKKMGDLAMLVVQNICEEDKGEKFCAANWKQAISQLTPCKGDGCKPNPITYGDIVRCVDDYLVPEKMLSRKVDPKKQTDAGQNWLPVDRNELMLNPLLEHCDAGRGGELAAAHANHTHFQNDLLVALNLHHTAAIGFALQGENTLYGALVMNAIADHYLHDFFAPGHMVTPRSTLTDTASNSMHDVANDQGMMYQLAPNMTGLIIDKQHEKLLMDAMAAVSVQLVCRPSKLFKEFPPAFIYSRLETTDPDCSEDKEKRADDAVREALKSLSNMQNPLKLKGDGLLWRDDNGQGLMQRVLMLAVNVRSILDVMDANKNKQFTNSFAKVNWQYEPSKSALQVTGDENSVKKDGSSNRISRPGIVTKLPCASNPDCMSVGFGHGRYELENDGSRMTHDALKNNEEYKNNTFSTLIGFQYARESLTSGAHYGRNAYEAYLAPILYRDENWNVIPNFGLVWLHEGAFGAHGASFRTDFIVPNTETKIAPYIRRIKYPNPNTYEWKNSFGVRAEQGFTSFMTLFIGLGKDYGPSPNLGLEHGWMFTAGANFSLPFIRAKKLIGISPDNQ
;
A
#
# COMPACT_ATOMS: atom_id res chain seq x y z
N MET A 1 -27.93 -9.77 -0.99
CA MET A 1 -27.20 -8.49 -0.99
C MET A 1 -26.17 -8.44 0.14
N THR A 2 -26.53 -8.74 1.39
CA THR A 2 -25.61 -8.72 2.55
C THR A 2 -24.39 -9.65 2.42
N PHE A 3 -24.56 -10.89 1.95
CA PHE A 3 -23.44 -11.84 1.77
C PHE A 3 -22.45 -11.37 0.69
N ILE A 4 -22.97 -10.73 -0.37
CA ILE A 4 -22.21 -10.15 -1.47
C ILE A 4 -21.43 -8.91 -0.99
N ILE A 5 -22.04 -8.06 -0.17
CA ILE A 5 -21.37 -6.89 0.45
C ILE A 5 -20.22 -7.34 1.35
N ILE A 6 -20.40 -8.39 2.16
CA ILE A 6 -19.34 -8.94 3.05
C ILE A 6 -18.16 -9.48 2.24
N GLN A 7 -18.41 -10.14 1.11
CA GLN A 7 -17.35 -10.66 0.25
C GLN A 7 -16.61 -9.54 -0.51
N PHE A 8 -17.32 -8.45 -0.86
CA PHE A 8 -16.72 -7.29 -1.52
C PHE A 8 -15.90 -6.42 -0.59
N THR A 9 -16.27 -6.27 0.69
CA THR A 9 -15.45 -5.50 1.64
C THR A 9 -14.09 -6.14 1.88
N HIS A 10 -14.01 -7.47 1.93
CA HIS A 10 -12.74 -8.18 2.17
C HIS A 10 -11.84 -8.25 0.94
N THR A 11 -12.41 -8.35 -0.27
CA THR A 11 -11.60 -8.26 -1.50
C THR A 11 -11.21 -6.84 -1.82
N ALA A 12 -11.88 -5.82 -1.28
CA ALA A 12 -11.52 -4.41 -1.43
C ALA A 12 -10.26 -4.00 -0.61
N ILE A 13 -9.74 -4.89 0.24
CA ILE A 13 -8.52 -4.70 1.03
C ILE A 13 -7.33 -4.77 0.07
N ALA A 14 -6.54 -3.69 0.03
CA ALA A 14 -5.30 -3.63 -0.77
C ALA A 14 -4.08 -4.19 -0.03
N PHE A 15 -4.19 -4.43 1.28
CA PHE A 15 -3.06 -4.75 2.15
C PHE A 15 -3.31 -6.09 2.85
N GLU A 16 -2.53 -7.11 2.53
CA GLU A 16 -2.51 -8.34 3.32
C GLU A 16 -1.58 -8.11 4.53
N GLY A 17 -2.12 -7.58 5.64
CA GLY A 17 -1.31 -7.19 6.81
C GLY A 17 -0.64 -8.36 7.56
N TYR A 18 -0.91 -9.61 7.17
CA TYR A 18 -0.30 -10.80 7.78
C TYR A 18 1.20 -10.88 7.50
N GLU A 19 1.60 -10.55 6.28
CA GLU A 19 2.97 -10.56 5.81
C GLU A 19 3.83 -9.58 6.60
N HIS A 20 3.32 -8.37 6.82
CA HIS A 20 3.98 -7.32 7.57
C HIS A 20 4.20 -7.74 9.02
N LYS A 21 3.15 -8.30 9.65
CA LYS A 21 3.27 -8.88 10.99
C LYS A 21 4.38 -9.92 11.05
N LYS A 22 4.32 -10.91 10.15
CA LYS A 22 5.27 -12.03 10.17
C LYS A 22 6.70 -11.53 9.93
N MET A 23 6.90 -10.63 8.97
CA MET A 23 8.23 -10.09 8.68
C MET A 23 8.79 -9.28 9.86
N GLY A 24 7.97 -8.45 10.51
CA GLY A 24 8.36 -7.70 11.71
C GLY A 24 8.71 -8.60 12.89
N ASP A 25 7.94 -9.65 13.13
CA ASP A 25 8.22 -10.64 14.19
C ASP A 25 9.54 -11.40 13.93
N LEU A 26 9.79 -11.78 12.67
CA LEU A 26 11.04 -12.42 12.27
C LEU A 26 12.23 -11.50 12.45
N ALA A 27 12.12 -10.23 12.06
CA ALA A 27 13.19 -9.25 12.23
C ALA A 27 13.55 -9.07 13.71
N MET A 28 12.55 -8.95 14.58
CA MET A 28 12.76 -8.86 16.03
C MET A 28 13.45 -10.12 16.60
N LEU A 29 13.04 -11.30 16.14
CA LEU A 29 13.67 -12.57 16.56
C LEU A 29 15.14 -12.66 16.12
N VAL A 30 15.46 -12.24 14.90
CA VAL A 30 16.84 -12.19 14.41
C VAL A 30 17.68 -11.23 15.26
N VAL A 31 17.17 -10.03 15.56
CA VAL A 31 17.87 -9.07 16.42
C VAL A 31 18.09 -9.63 17.82
N GLN A 32 17.10 -10.33 18.39
CA GLN A 32 17.26 -11.02 19.66
C GLN A 32 18.43 -12.02 19.61
N ASN A 33 18.49 -12.88 18.59
CA ASN A 33 19.57 -13.86 18.43
C ASN A 33 20.94 -13.17 18.33
N ILE A 34 21.03 -12.08 17.56
CA ILE A 34 22.24 -11.24 17.45
C ILE A 34 22.66 -10.73 18.83
N CYS A 35 21.73 -10.18 19.61
CA CYS A 35 22.01 -9.67 20.96
C CYS A 35 22.47 -10.77 21.94
N GLU A 36 21.91 -11.98 21.82
CA GLU A 36 22.27 -13.13 22.67
C GLU A 36 23.66 -13.66 22.35
N GLU A 37 23.98 -13.84 21.07
CA GLU A 37 25.29 -14.33 20.61
C GLU A 37 26.42 -13.34 20.90
N ASP A 38 26.15 -12.04 20.73
CA ASP A 38 27.09 -10.95 21.04
C ASP A 38 27.26 -10.73 22.57
N LYS A 39 26.53 -11.48 23.40
CA LYS A 39 26.46 -11.31 24.87
C LYS A 39 26.11 -9.88 25.28
N GLY A 40 25.49 -9.10 24.40
CA GLY A 40 25.18 -7.69 24.59
C GLY A 40 26.39 -6.73 24.58
N GLU A 41 27.59 -7.17 24.18
CA GLU A 41 28.80 -6.37 24.32
C GLU A 41 28.99 -5.33 23.22
N LYS A 42 28.56 -5.57 21.98
CA LYS A 42 28.73 -4.65 20.84
C LYS A 42 27.45 -3.96 20.37
N PHE A 43 26.34 -4.68 20.25
CA PHE A 43 25.13 -4.13 19.63
C PHE A 43 24.05 -3.66 20.58
N CYS A 44 23.80 -4.43 21.64
CA CYS A 44 22.56 -4.25 22.39
C CYS A 44 22.82 -3.57 23.73
N ALA A 45 21.95 -2.62 24.09
CA ALA A 45 22.04 -1.87 25.35
C ALA A 45 21.80 -2.78 26.56
N ALA A 46 22.29 -2.43 27.75
CA ALA A 46 22.18 -3.31 28.93
C ALA A 46 20.74 -3.75 29.24
N ASN A 47 19.75 -2.93 28.88
CA ASN A 47 18.33 -3.18 29.10
C ASN A 47 17.59 -3.78 27.89
N TRP A 48 18.30 -4.20 26.82
CA TRP A 48 17.68 -4.70 25.59
C TRP A 48 16.71 -5.85 25.87
N LYS A 49 17.04 -6.74 26.81
CA LYS A 49 16.19 -7.89 27.19
C LYS A 49 14.80 -7.46 27.68
N GLN A 50 14.72 -6.36 28.41
CA GLN A 50 13.44 -5.84 28.90
C GLN A 50 12.61 -5.30 27.73
N ALA A 51 13.19 -4.47 26.86
CA ALA A 51 12.48 -3.90 25.73
C ALA A 51 12.05 -4.96 24.70
N ILE A 52 12.97 -5.88 24.33
CA ILE A 52 12.70 -6.96 23.36
C ILE A 52 11.69 -7.97 23.92
N SER A 53 11.81 -8.41 25.19
CA SER A 53 10.85 -9.37 25.75
C SER A 53 9.41 -8.86 25.81
N GLN A 54 9.21 -7.55 25.75
CA GLN A 54 7.87 -6.94 25.65
C GLN A 54 7.31 -6.91 24.21
N LEU A 55 8.14 -7.17 23.20
CA LEU A 55 7.81 -7.09 21.76
C LEU A 55 8.09 -8.40 21.00
N THR A 56 8.71 -9.41 21.60
CA THR A 56 8.92 -10.72 20.98
C THR A 56 7.74 -11.64 21.25
N PRO A 57 7.31 -12.47 20.27
CA PRO A 57 6.40 -13.58 20.52
C PRO A 57 6.90 -14.47 21.68
N CYS A 58 6.07 -14.69 22.70
CA CYS A 58 6.45 -15.47 23.87
C CYS A 58 6.52 -16.98 23.54
N LYS A 59 7.58 -17.67 23.98
CA LYS A 59 7.77 -19.12 23.80
C LYS A 59 7.54 -19.86 25.13
N GLY A 60 6.52 -20.72 25.22
CA GLY A 60 6.38 -21.73 26.28
C GLY A 60 5.12 -21.67 27.17
N ASP A 61 4.93 -22.74 27.94
CA ASP A 61 3.82 -22.95 28.88
C ASP A 61 4.00 -22.06 30.12
N GLY A 62 3.56 -20.80 30.05
CA GLY A 62 3.69 -19.83 31.14
C GLY A 62 3.51 -18.37 30.72
N CYS A 63 3.42 -18.11 29.41
CA CYS A 63 3.13 -16.80 28.88
C CYS A 63 1.71 -16.34 29.24
N LYS A 64 1.55 -15.06 29.58
CA LYS A 64 0.22 -14.42 29.56
C LYS A 64 -0.34 -14.55 28.13
N PRO A 65 -1.63 -14.85 27.95
CA PRO A 65 -2.23 -14.89 26.61
C PRO A 65 -2.03 -13.53 25.93
N ASN A 66 -1.43 -13.57 24.73
CA ASN A 66 -1.29 -12.48 23.75
C ASN A 66 -0.45 -11.25 24.19
N PRO A 67 0.87 -11.40 24.40
CA PRO A 67 1.74 -10.23 24.40
C PRO A 67 1.78 -9.63 22.99
N ILE A 68 1.61 -8.31 22.91
CA ILE A 68 1.74 -7.53 21.69
C ILE A 68 3.15 -7.72 21.15
N THR A 69 3.26 -8.14 19.90
CA THR A 69 4.55 -8.33 19.25
C THR A 69 4.95 -7.09 18.45
N TYR A 70 6.22 -7.03 18.03
CA TYR A 70 6.69 -6.02 17.10
C TYR A 70 5.88 -6.05 15.80
N GLY A 71 5.66 -7.25 15.25
CA GLY A 71 4.83 -7.45 14.07
C GLY A 71 3.38 -7.02 14.24
N ASP A 72 2.79 -7.16 15.44
CA ASP A 72 1.43 -6.66 15.70
C ASP A 72 1.35 -5.15 15.45
N ILE A 73 2.37 -4.40 15.89
CA ILE A 73 2.45 -2.95 15.68
C ILE A 73 2.67 -2.65 14.19
N VAL A 74 3.62 -3.33 13.53
CA VAL A 74 3.88 -3.16 12.09
C VAL A 74 2.61 -3.37 11.28
N ARG A 75 1.85 -4.44 11.51
CA ARG A 75 0.58 -4.71 10.83
C ARG A 75 -0.47 -3.62 11.09
N CYS A 76 -0.56 -3.19 12.34
CA CYS A 76 -1.65 -2.31 12.75
C CYS A 76 -1.59 -0.91 12.11
N VAL A 77 -0.43 -0.45 11.62
CA VAL A 77 -0.28 0.87 11.00
C VAL A 77 -1.28 1.12 9.86
N ASP A 78 -1.63 0.08 9.07
CA ASP A 78 -2.61 0.17 7.98
C ASP A 78 -3.96 0.75 8.43
N ASP A 79 -4.36 0.47 9.67
CA ASP A 79 -5.66 0.86 10.21
C ASP A 79 -5.68 2.33 10.68
N TYR A 80 -4.57 3.06 10.57
CA TYR A 80 -4.41 4.41 11.11
C TYR A 80 -4.08 5.43 10.02
N LEU A 81 -4.96 6.44 9.89
CA LEU A 81 -4.67 7.65 9.11
C LEU A 81 -3.52 8.48 9.68
N VAL A 82 -3.28 8.37 10.98
CA VAL A 82 -2.25 9.09 11.73
C VAL A 82 -1.64 8.08 12.71
N PRO A 83 -0.63 7.28 12.28
CA PRO A 83 -0.05 6.21 13.08
C PRO A 83 0.54 6.69 14.41
N GLU A 84 0.89 7.96 14.54
CA GLU A 84 1.36 8.54 15.81
C GLU A 84 0.31 8.47 16.92
N LYS A 85 -0.97 8.31 16.56
CA LYS A 85 -2.03 8.03 17.56
C LYS A 85 -1.79 6.71 18.28
N MET A 86 -1.04 5.78 17.69
CA MET A 86 -0.60 4.55 18.35
C MET A 86 0.30 4.81 19.56
N LEU A 87 0.97 5.96 19.60
CA LEU A 87 1.81 6.40 20.71
C LEU A 87 1.03 7.19 21.77
N SER A 88 -0.27 7.44 21.55
CA SER A 88 -1.07 8.19 22.51
C SER A 88 -1.17 7.43 23.85
N ARG A 89 -0.94 8.14 24.96
CA ARG A 89 -1.02 7.59 26.31
C ARG A 89 -2.45 7.64 26.84
N LYS A 90 -2.79 6.74 27.77
CA LYS A 90 -3.98 6.88 28.64
C LYS A 90 -3.64 7.97 29.66
N VAL A 91 -3.74 9.24 29.27
CA VAL A 91 -3.50 10.32 30.21
C VAL A 91 -4.68 10.34 31.18
N ASP A 92 -4.45 9.91 32.42
CA ASP A 92 -5.37 10.22 33.52
C ASP A 92 -5.36 11.75 33.69
N PRO A 93 -6.46 12.45 33.37
CA PRO A 93 -6.51 13.91 33.42
C PRO A 93 -6.14 14.46 34.81
N LYS A 94 -6.28 13.64 35.87
CA LYS A 94 -5.98 14.02 37.24
C LYS A 94 -4.51 13.90 37.62
N LYS A 95 -3.69 13.20 36.83
CA LYS A 95 -2.23 13.06 37.04
C LYS A 95 -1.40 13.98 36.14
N GLN A 96 -2.07 14.86 35.39
CA GLN A 96 -1.48 15.74 34.40
C GLN A 96 -0.87 17.01 35.01
N THR A 97 -0.37 16.95 36.26
CA THR A 97 0.00 18.17 36.98
C THR A 97 1.44 18.64 36.77
N ASP A 98 2.39 17.81 36.32
CA ASP A 98 3.78 18.28 36.12
C ASP A 98 4.56 17.60 34.96
N ALA A 99 3.96 16.68 34.22
CA ALA A 99 4.65 15.84 33.23
C ALA A 99 4.76 16.46 31.82
N GLY A 100 5.06 17.76 31.72
CA GLY A 100 5.20 18.48 30.44
C GLY A 100 6.42 18.11 29.59
N GLN A 101 7.27 17.16 30.02
CA GLN A 101 8.59 16.94 29.40
C GLN A 101 8.86 15.53 28.85
N ASN A 102 8.10 14.49 29.23
CA ASN A 102 8.32 13.13 28.74
C ASN A 102 7.14 12.66 27.88
N TRP A 103 7.17 13.02 26.60
CA TRP A 103 6.16 12.64 25.60
C TRP A 103 6.20 11.14 25.24
N LEU A 104 7.23 10.41 25.69
CA LEU A 104 7.50 9.05 25.23
C LEU A 104 7.27 8.00 26.30
N PRO A 105 6.47 6.96 26.02
CA PRO A 105 6.22 5.87 26.94
C PRO A 105 7.52 5.12 27.28
N VAL A 106 7.77 4.97 28.58
CA VAL A 106 8.96 4.30 29.14
C VAL A 106 8.72 2.80 29.35
N ASP A 107 7.46 2.39 29.44
CA ASP A 107 7.04 0.99 29.64
C ASP A 107 5.75 0.68 28.86
N ARG A 108 5.55 -0.59 28.50
CA ARG A 108 4.32 -1.10 27.89
C ARG A 108 3.06 -0.69 28.65
N ASN A 109 3.14 -0.62 29.98
CA ASN A 109 2.00 -0.23 30.82
C ASN A 109 1.62 1.27 30.69
N GLU A 110 2.50 2.11 30.14
CA GLU A 110 2.22 3.52 29.86
C GLU A 110 1.56 3.74 28.50
N LEU A 111 1.64 2.74 27.62
CA LEU A 111 1.12 2.76 26.27
C LEU A 111 -0.31 2.21 26.20
N MET A 112 -1.18 2.88 25.45
CA MET A 112 -2.54 2.42 25.16
C MET A 112 -2.59 1.29 24.14
N LEU A 113 -1.52 0.51 23.98
CA LEU A 113 -1.43 -0.46 22.90
C LEU A 113 -2.49 -1.55 22.99
N ASN A 114 -2.92 -1.97 24.18
CA ASN A 114 -3.94 -3.03 24.33
C ASN A 114 -5.31 -2.60 23.73
N PRO A 115 -5.92 -1.45 24.12
CA PRO A 115 -7.13 -0.95 23.44
C PRO A 115 -6.93 -0.61 21.95
N LEU A 116 -5.72 -0.20 21.57
CA LEU A 116 -5.37 0.10 20.19
C LEU A 116 -5.36 -1.15 19.32
N LEU A 117 -4.79 -2.24 19.82
CA LEU A 117 -4.69 -3.51 19.10
C LEU A 117 -5.99 -4.31 19.14
N GLU A 118 -6.78 -4.18 20.20
CA GLU A 118 -8.20 -4.55 20.14
C GLU A 118 -8.90 -3.84 18.98
N HIS A 119 -8.50 -2.61 18.61
CA HIS A 119 -9.03 -1.90 17.45
C HIS A 119 -8.51 -2.42 16.10
N CYS A 120 -7.22 -2.76 16.01
CA CYS A 120 -6.66 -3.38 14.79
C CYS A 120 -7.19 -4.82 14.59
N ASP A 121 -7.56 -5.51 15.66
CA ASP A 121 -8.23 -6.81 15.63
C ASP A 121 -9.78 -6.71 15.55
N ALA A 122 -10.39 -5.54 15.81
CA ALA A 122 -11.85 -5.37 15.89
C ALA A 122 -12.59 -5.51 14.55
N GLY A 123 -11.86 -5.63 13.43
CA GLY A 123 -12.39 -5.99 12.11
C GLY A 123 -13.24 -4.91 11.43
N ARG A 124 -13.36 -5.03 10.09
CA ARG A 124 -14.24 -4.33 9.11
C ARG A 124 -14.24 -2.80 9.08
N GLY A 125 -14.12 -2.10 10.21
CA GLY A 125 -14.18 -0.64 10.32
C GLY A 125 -12.84 0.04 10.01
N GLY A 126 -11.73 -0.49 10.57
CA GLY A 126 -10.37 -0.02 10.26
C GLY A 126 -10.00 -0.24 8.78
N GLU A 127 -10.36 -1.42 8.26
CA GLU A 127 -10.12 -1.83 6.87
C GLU A 127 -10.70 -0.85 5.82
N LEU A 128 -11.90 -0.29 6.08
CA LEU A 128 -12.52 0.68 5.17
C LEU A 128 -11.85 2.05 5.25
N ALA A 129 -11.34 2.43 6.42
CA ALA A 129 -10.59 3.67 6.59
C ALA A 129 -9.22 3.58 5.90
N ALA A 130 -8.55 2.43 6.01
CA ALA A 130 -7.27 2.15 5.38
C ALA A 130 -7.34 2.31 3.85
N ALA A 131 -8.38 1.76 3.21
CA ALA A 131 -8.53 1.88 1.77
C ALA A 131 -8.80 3.33 1.31
N HIS A 132 -9.44 4.16 2.14
CA HIS A 132 -9.99 5.46 1.75
C HIS A 132 -9.05 6.65 1.99
N ALA A 133 -8.11 6.58 2.93
CA ALA A 133 -7.27 7.74 3.28
C ALA A 133 -5.81 7.43 3.64
N ASN A 134 -5.23 6.39 3.04
CA ASN A 134 -3.83 5.99 3.23
C ASN A 134 -2.88 6.54 2.15
N HIS A 135 -2.94 7.84 1.84
CA HIS A 135 -2.00 8.45 0.86
C HIS A 135 -0.53 8.27 1.25
N THR A 136 -0.24 8.24 2.55
CA THR A 136 1.10 8.05 3.11
C THR A 136 1.71 6.69 2.80
N HIS A 137 0.94 5.70 2.34
CA HIS A 137 1.43 4.37 1.96
C HIS A 137 1.80 4.30 0.48
N PHE A 138 1.89 5.42 -0.22
CA PHE A 138 2.18 5.43 -1.65
C PHE A 138 3.31 6.38 -2.02
N GLN A 139 4.10 5.96 -3.00
CA GLN A 139 5.08 6.77 -3.73
C GLN A 139 6.02 7.56 -2.79
N ASN A 140 6.12 8.88 -3.00
CA ASN A 140 7.02 9.74 -2.24
C ASN A 140 6.59 9.89 -0.78
N ASP A 141 5.29 9.86 -0.49
CA ASP A 141 4.79 10.06 0.87
C ASP A 141 5.17 8.87 1.77
N LEU A 142 5.20 7.66 1.22
CA LEU A 142 5.73 6.46 1.87
C LEU A 142 7.19 6.63 2.28
N LEU A 143 8.04 7.10 1.37
CA LEU A 143 9.46 7.32 1.65
C LEU A 143 9.68 8.39 2.72
N VAL A 144 8.89 9.45 2.67
CA VAL A 144 8.90 10.51 3.68
C VAL A 144 8.47 9.95 5.04
N ALA A 145 7.40 9.15 5.09
CA ALA A 145 6.90 8.54 6.32
C ALA A 145 7.91 7.56 6.92
N LEU A 146 8.49 6.67 6.11
CA LEU A 146 9.59 5.78 6.51
C LEU A 146 10.73 6.57 7.16
N ASN A 147 11.26 7.58 6.47
CA ASN A 147 12.41 8.33 6.96
C ASN A 147 12.08 9.16 8.21
N LEU A 148 10.88 9.76 8.26
CA LEU A 148 10.40 10.53 9.40
C LEU A 148 10.30 9.68 10.66
N HIS A 149 9.58 8.56 10.59
CA HIS A 149 9.36 7.69 11.74
C HIS A 149 10.63 6.98 12.18
N HIS A 150 11.46 6.52 11.24
CA HIS A 150 12.75 5.89 11.59
C HIS A 150 13.70 6.88 12.26
N THR A 151 13.79 8.12 11.73
CA THR A 151 14.58 9.20 12.35
C THR A 151 14.06 9.54 13.75
N ALA A 152 12.74 9.58 13.93
CA ALA A 152 12.13 9.80 15.24
C ALA A 152 12.46 8.67 16.22
N ALA A 153 12.40 7.41 15.78
CA ALA A 153 12.77 6.24 16.58
C ALA A 153 14.22 6.31 17.07
N ILE A 154 15.17 6.63 16.19
CA ILE A 154 16.57 6.86 16.56
C ILE A 154 16.69 8.01 17.57
N GLY A 155 16.01 9.13 17.31
CA GLY A 155 15.97 10.29 18.20
C GLY A 155 15.45 9.93 19.61
N PHE A 156 14.47 9.05 19.70
CA PHE A 156 13.95 8.54 20.97
C PHE A 156 14.93 7.62 21.66
N ALA A 157 15.58 6.71 20.94
CA ALA A 157 16.61 5.83 21.49
C ALA A 157 17.79 6.60 22.11
N LEU A 158 18.17 7.75 21.56
CA LEU A 158 19.24 8.58 22.10
C LEU A 158 18.95 9.14 23.50
N GLN A 159 17.68 9.30 23.88
CA GLN A 159 17.30 9.95 25.14
C GLN A 159 17.65 9.16 26.40
N GLY A 160 17.87 7.84 26.31
CA GLY A 160 18.26 7.03 27.45
C GLY A 160 17.86 5.57 27.31
N GLU A 161 18.35 4.71 28.18
CA GLU A 161 17.99 3.28 28.16
C GLU A 161 16.46 3.09 28.31
N ASN A 162 15.84 3.89 29.18
CA ASN A 162 14.40 3.85 29.47
C ASN A 162 13.48 4.20 28.28
N THR A 163 14.01 4.71 27.16
CA THR A 163 13.20 5.07 25.98
C THR A 163 13.27 4.04 24.87
N LEU A 164 14.04 2.96 25.04
CA LEU A 164 14.24 1.93 24.00
C LEU A 164 12.92 1.29 23.55
N TYR A 165 12.01 0.98 24.48
CA TYR A 165 10.72 0.39 24.14
C TYR A 165 9.90 1.32 23.22
N GLY A 166 9.70 2.59 23.62
CA GLY A 166 9.00 3.57 22.78
C GLY A 166 9.69 3.83 21.45
N ALA A 167 11.02 3.80 21.42
CA ALA A 167 11.81 3.89 20.19
C ALA A 167 11.53 2.71 19.24
N LEU A 168 11.47 1.48 19.76
CA LEU A 168 11.13 0.30 18.96
C LEU A 168 9.68 0.32 18.46
N VAL A 169 8.73 0.82 19.26
CA VAL A 169 7.34 1.02 18.80
C VAL A 169 7.29 2.03 17.64
N MET A 170 8.01 3.16 17.75
CA MET A 170 8.10 4.12 16.65
C MET A 170 8.82 3.53 15.42
N ASN A 171 9.82 2.67 15.63
CA ASN A 171 10.50 1.98 14.53
C ASN A 171 9.59 0.96 13.84
N ALA A 172 8.71 0.27 14.58
CA ALA A 172 7.73 -0.63 14.00
C ALA A 172 6.77 0.11 13.06
N ILE A 173 6.41 1.36 13.40
CA ILE A 173 5.65 2.23 12.49
C ILE A 173 6.45 2.53 11.22
N ALA A 174 7.74 2.85 11.36
CA ALA A 174 8.60 3.07 10.20
C ALA A 174 8.76 1.83 9.33
N ASP A 175 8.93 0.66 9.95
CA ASP A 175 9.10 -0.62 9.25
C ASP A 175 7.87 -1.06 8.47
N HIS A 176 6.68 -0.61 8.87
CA HIS A 176 5.50 -0.78 8.05
C HIS A 176 5.68 -0.14 6.66
N TYR A 177 6.06 1.14 6.64
CA TYR A 177 6.34 1.84 5.38
C TYR A 177 7.54 1.24 4.62
N LEU A 178 8.50 0.67 5.36
CA LEU A 178 9.57 -0.10 4.74
C LEU A 178 9.03 -1.37 4.06
N HIS A 179 8.01 -2.04 4.60
CA HIS A 179 7.42 -3.21 3.97
C HIS A 179 6.61 -2.83 2.74
N ASP A 180 5.81 -1.76 2.82
CA ASP A 180 5.10 -1.19 1.66
C ASP A 180 6.07 -0.84 0.52
N PHE A 181 7.26 -0.33 0.83
CA PHE A 181 8.29 -0.01 -0.16
C PHE A 181 8.66 -1.22 -1.06
N PHE A 182 8.61 -2.43 -0.50
CA PHE A 182 8.92 -3.65 -1.23
C PHE A 182 7.75 -4.22 -2.02
N ALA A 183 6.54 -3.66 -1.88
CA ALA A 183 5.37 -4.02 -2.66
C ALA A 183 5.19 -3.01 -3.82
N PRO A 184 5.37 -3.43 -5.09
CA PRO A 184 5.37 -2.53 -6.24
C PRO A 184 4.14 -1.64 -6.38
N GLY A 185 2.98 -2.12 -5.95
CA GLY A 185 1.73 -1.38 -5.95
C GLY A 185 1.81 -0.06 -5.22
N HIS A 186 2.49 0.01 -4.07
CA HIS A 186 2.69 1.24 -3.32
C HIS A 186 3.57 2.25 -4.06
N MET A 187 4.54 1.76 -4.81
CA MET A 187 5.54 2.61 -5.48
C MET A 187 5.03 3.24 -6.78
N VAL A 188 4.14 2.55 -7.49
CA VAL A 188 3.69 2.99 -8.82
C VAL A 188 2.27 3.51 -8.85
N THR A 189 1.45 3.26 -7.83
CA THR A 189 0.05 3.70 -7.82
C THR A 189 -0.07 5.18 -7.43
N PRO A 190 -0.59 6.05 -8.32
CA PRO A 190 -0.64 7.49 -8.09
C PRO A 190 -1.91 7.87 -7.32
N ARG A 191 -1.92 7.55 -6.03
CA ARG A 191 -3.10 7.63 -5.17
C ARG A 191 -3.75 9.01 -5.10
N SER A 192 -2.96 10.09 -5.19
CA SER A 192 -3.43 11.49 -5.18
C SER A 192 -4.27 11.88 -6.39
N THR A 193 -4.26 11.11 -7.47
CA THR A 193 -4.97 11.46 -8.71
C THR A 193 -6.05 10.45 -9.10
N LEU A 194 -6.21 9.38 -8.33
CA LEU A 194 -7.12 8.28 -8.63
C LEU A 194 -8.09 8.04 -7.48
N THR A 195 -9.33 7.69 -7.82
CA THR A 195 -10.30 7.21 -6.85
C THR A 195 -9.89 5.87 -6.27
N ASP A 196 -10.37 5.52 -5.07
CA ASP A 196 -10.03 4.28 -4.36
C ASP A 196 -10.06 3.04 -5.26
N THR A 197 -11.15 2.84 -5.99
CA THR A 197 -11.32 1.63 -6.82
C THR A 197 -10.28 1.56 -7.93
N ALA A 198 -10.00 2.70 -8.57
CA ALA A 198 -9.03 2.76 -9.66
C ALA A 198 -7.60 2.55 -9.13
N SER A 199 -7.28 3.19 -8.00
CA SER A 199 -6.01 3.01 -7.28
C SER A 199 -5.79 1.55 -6.91
N ASN A 200 -6.77 0.91 -6.25
CA ASN A 200 -6.71 -0.51 -5.88
C ASN A 200 -6.51 -1.42 -7.09
N SER A 201 -7.15 -1.09 -8.21
CA SER A 201 -7.01 -1.87 -9.44
C SER A 201 -5.61 -1.76 -10.06
N MET A 202 -5.00 -0.57 -10.03
CA MET A 202 -3.62 -0.39 -10.49
C MET A 202 -2.62 -1.04 -9.52
N HIS A 203 -2.84 -0.83 -8.23
CA HIS A 203 -2.07 -1.42 -7.14
C HIS A 203 -1.98 -2.95 -7.27
N ASP A 204 -3.11 -3.63 -7.41
CA ASP A 204 -3.13 -5.08 -7.53
C ASP A 204 -2.41 -5.59 -8.76
N VAL A 205 -2.60 -4.93 -9.90
CA VAL A 205 -1.95 -5.31 -11.15
C VAL A 205 -0.44 -5.14 -11.02
N ALA A 206 0.02 -4.06 -10.41
CA ALA A 206 1.43 -3.84 -10.11
C ALA A 206 2.01 -4.91 -9.19
N ASN A 207 1.29 -5.24 -8.13
CA ASN A 207 1.67 -6.27 -7.17
C ASN A 207 1.75 -7.66 -7.82
N ASP A 208 0.80 -8.00 -8.70
CA ASP A 208 0.75 -9.27 -9.42
C ASP A 208 1.86 -9.40 -10.46
N GLN A 209 2.02 -8.37 -11.29
CA GLN A 209 3.03 -8.31 -12.34
C GLN A 209 4.44 -8.25 -11.76
N GLY A 210 4.61 -7.60 -10.62
CA GLY A 210 5.89 -7.30 -9.99
C GLY A 210 6.66 -6.17 -10.68
N MET A 211 7.74 -5.74 -10.05
CA MET A 211 8.66 -4.72 -10.56
C MET A 211 10.10 -5.15 -10.31
N MET A 212 10.99 -4.94 -11.28
CA MET A 212 12.41 -5.20 -11.06
C MET A 212 13.00 -4.10 -10.19
N TYR A 213 13.89 -4.51 -9.31
CA TYR A 213 14.49 -3.67 -8.30
C TYR A 213 15.99 -3.95 -8.28
N GLN A 214 16.79 -2.91 -8.36
CA GLN A 214 18.24 -3.04 -8.35
C GLN A 214 18.79 -2.37 -7.09
N LEU A 215 19.50 -3.15 -6.29
CA LEU A 215 20.23 -2.62 -5.15
C LEU A 215 21.41 -1.79 -5.65
N ALA A 216 21.51 -0.55 -5.18
CA ALA A 216 22.72 0.25 -5.40
C ALA A 216 23.92 -0.46 -4.73
N PRO A 217 25.12 -0.49 -5.35
CA PRO A 217 26.28 -1.23 -4.80
C PRO A 217 26.68 -0.85 -3.37
N ASN A 218 26.40 0.39 -2.96
CA ASN A 218 26.65 0.88 -1.60
C ASN A 218 25.62 0.37 -0.58
N MET A 219 24.43 -0.04 -1.02
CA MET A 219 23.37 -0.53 -0.15
C MET A 219 23.74 -1.87 0.47
N THR A 220 24.43 -2.73 -0.29
CA THR A 220 24.86 -4.04 0.18
C THR A 220 25.76 -3.97 1.42
N GLY A 221 26.73 -3.06 1.42
CA GLY A 221 27.62 -2.86 2.57
C GLY A 221 26.96 -2.20 3.78
N LEU A 222 25.77 -1.61 3.59
CA LEU A 222 24.98 -0.97 4.62
C LEU A 222 24.00 -1.93 5.27
N ILE A 223 23.43 -2.86 4.50
CA ILE A 223 22.59 -3.95 5.02
C ILE A 223 23.46 -4.97 5.77
N ILE A 224 24.62 -5.30 5.20
CA ILE A 224 25.54 -6.31 5.71
C ILE A 224 26.88 -5.64 5.97
N ASP A 225 27.07 -5.09 7.17
CA ASP A 225 28.40 -4.69 7.60
C ASP A 225 29.30 -5.94 7.60
N LYS A 226 30.40 -5.92 6.86
CA LYS A 226 31.35 -7.04 6.75
C LYS A 226 31.81 -7.57 8.10
N GLN A 227 31.91 -6.70 9.12
CA GLN A 227 32.31 -7.12 10.46
C GLN A 227 31.26 -8.00 11.15
N HIS A 228 30.02 -7.92 10.68
CA HIS A 228 28.83 -8.51 11.32
C HIS A 228 28.05 -9.42 10.38
N GLU A 229 28.51 -9.57 9.13
CA GLU A 229 27.96 -10.46 8.11
C GLU A 229 27.74 -11.87 8.66
N LYS A 230 28.76 -12.46 9.30
CA LYS A 230 28.66 -13.82 9.84
C LYS A 230 27.55 -13.92 10.90
N LEU A 231 27.48 -12.96 11.81
CA LEU A 231 26.51 -12.92 12.91
C LEU A 231 25.08 -12.78 12.36
N LEU A 232 24.89 -11.88 11.40
CA LEU A 232 23.60 -11.72 10.70
C LEU A 232 23.20 -12.99 9.94
N MET A 233 24.14 -13.61 9.22
CA MET A 233 23.90 -14.83 8.45
C MET A 233 23.50 -16.00 9.35
N ASP A 234 24.16 -16.16 10.50
CA ASP A 234 23.86 -17.22 11.46
C ASP A 234 22.50 -16.97 12.15
N ALA A 235 22.21 -15.72 12.52
CA ALA A 235 20.93 -15.34 13.11
C ALA A 235 19.74 -15.45 12.13
N MET A 236 19.95 -15.12 10.85
CA MET A 236 18.94 -15.29 9.80
C MET A 236 18.74 -16.77 9.43
N ALA A 237 19.80 -17.58 9.45
CA ALA A 237 19.69 -19.02 9.29
C ALA A 237 18.84 -19.63 10.42
N ALA A 238 18.98 -19.15 11.66
CA ALA A 238 18.14 -19.61 12.78
C ALA A 238 16.63 -19.36 12.59
N VAL A 239 16.21 -18.53 11.62
CA VAL A 239 14.80 -18.32 11.25
C VAL A 239 14.47 -18.80 9.83
N SER A 240 15.39 -19.52 9.18
CA SER A 240 15.27 -19.97 7.78
C SER A 240 14.03 -20.83 7.55
N VAL A 241 13.72 -21.72 8.49
CA VAL A 241 12.52 -22.56 8.44
C VAL A 241 11.28 -21.68 8.37
N GLN A 242 11.23 -20.56 9.10
CA GLN A 242 10.07 -19.66 9.10
C GLN A 242 9.99 -18.80 7.81
N LEU A 243 11.13 -18.60 7.14
CA LEU A 243 11.26 -17.90 5.84
C LEU A 243 10.98 -18.79 4.62
N VAL A 244 11.12 -20.11 4.76
CA VAL A 244 10.94 -21.07 3.67
C VAL A 244 9.64 -21.85 3.84
N CYS A 245 9.34 -22.31 5.05
CA CYS A 245 8.11 -23.03 5.35
C CYS A 245 6.94 -22.07 5.55
N ARG A 246 5.84 -22.34 4.83
CA ARG A 246 4.56 -21.69 5.08
C ARG A 246 4.01 -22.21 6.42
N PRO A 247 3.70 -21.35 7.41
CA PRO A 247 3.24 -21.84 8.71
C PRO A 247 1.87 -22.51 8.55
N SER A 248 1.80 -23.84 8.62
CA SER A 248 0.54 -24.59 8.51
C SER A 248 -0.39 -24.37 9.73
N LYS A 249 0.14 -23.89 10.85
CA LYS A 249 -0.60 -23.69 12.11
C LYS A 249 -1.14 -22.27 12.33
N LEU A 250 -0.49 -21.21 11.83
CA LEU A 250 -0.97 -19.83 12.07
C LEU A 250 -2.32 -19.55 11.38
N PHE A 251 -2.64 -20.23 10.28
CA PHE A 251 -3.88 -20.02 9.55
C PHE A 251 -5.10 -20.69 10.18
N LYS A 252 -4.93 -21.65 11.11
CA LYS A 252 -6.05 -22.36 11.75
C LYS A 252 -6.78 -21.53 12.81
N GLU A 253 -6.18 -20.46 13.31
CA GLU A 253 -6.76 -19.62 14.37
C GLU A 253 -7.69 -18.51 13.82
N PHE A 254 -7.73 -18.32 12.49
CA PHE A 254 -8.68 -17.42 11.86
C PHE A 254 -9.95 -18.18 11.44
N PRO A 255 -11.17 -17.71 11.78
CA PRO A 255 -12.40 -18.48 11.59
C PRO A 255 -12.65 -18.81 10.11
N PRO A 256 -13.21 -19.99 9.75
CA PRO A 256 -13.27 -20.52 8.38
C PRO A 256 -14.15 -19.75 7.37
N ALA A 257 -14.69 -18.59 7.72
CA ALA A 257 -15.52 -17.78 6.82
C ALA A 257 -14.71 -17.04 5.75
N PHE A 258 -13.38 -17.11 5.83
CA PHE A 258 -12.48 -16.50 4.86
C PHE A 258 -12.21 -17.44 3.68
N ILE A 259 -12.25 -16.90 2.46
CA ILE A 259 -11.92 -17.59 1.21
C ILE A 259 -10.39 -17.75 1.10
N TYR A 260 -9.76 -18.29 2.14
CA TYR A 260 -8.38 -18.76 2.11
C TYR A 260 -8.29 -20.28 1.92
N SER A 261 -9.43 -20.98 1.89
CA SER A 261 -9.53 -22.45 1.72
C SER A 261 -9.01 -22.99 0.37
N ARG A 262 -8.47 -22.14 -0.52
CA ARG A 262 -7.79 -22.57 -1.76
C ARG A 262 -6.32 -22.21 -1.86
N LEU A 263 -5.76 -21.45 -0.93
CA LEU A 263 -4.30 -21.29 -0.81
C LEU A 263 -3.70 -22.31 0.17
N GLU A 264 -4.49 -23.28 0.61
CA GLU A 264 -4.10 -24.48 1.36
C GLU A 264 -3.28 -25.49 0.53
N THR A 265 -2.32 -25.05 -0.29
CA THR A 265 -1.13 -25.89 -0.48
C THR A 265 -0.28 -25.71 0.76
N THR A 266 -0.78 -26.26 1.87
CA THR A 266 0.07 -26.64 2.97
C THR A 266 1.07 -27.63 2.38
N ASP A 267 2.35 -27.37 2.58
CA ASP A 267 3.33 -28.43 2.56
C ASP A 267 3.38 -28.92 4.02
N PRO A 268 2.58 -29.94 4.40
CA PRO A 268 2.41 -30.34 5.79
C PRO A 268 3.70 -30.91 6.43
N ASP A 269 4.74 -31.17 5.65
CA ASP A 269 5.99 -31.74 6.13
C ASP A 269 7.16 -30.76 5.95
N CYS A 270 7.47 -29.95 6.96
CA CYS A 270 8.82 -29.41 7.12
C CYS A 270 9.66 -30.42 7.92
N SER A 271 10.14 -31.45 7.23
CA SER A 271 11.06 -32.45 7.78
C SER A 271 12.44 -31.84 8.09
N GLU A 272 13.26 -32.51 8.92
CA GLU A 272 14.65 -32.09 9.23
C GLU A 272 15.49 -31.87 7.96
N ASP A 273 15.27 -32.67 6.91
CA ASP A 273 15.93 -32.49 5.61
C ASP A 273 15.55 -31.17 4.92
N LYS A 274 14.35 -30.63 5.17
CA LYS A 274 13.91 -29.34 4.65
C LYS A 274 14.44 -28.17 5.48
N GLU A 275 14.67 -28.35 6.78
CA GLU A 275 15.32 -27.33 7.62
C GLU A 275 16.74 -27.04 7.13
N LYS A 276 17.54 -28.07 6.90
CA LYS A 276 18.88 -27.90 6.32
C LYS A 276 18.85 -27.24 4.94
N ARG A 277 17.90 -27.64 4.07
CA ARG A 277 17.74 -27.00 2.76
C ARG A 277 17.30 -25.55 2.87
N ALA A 278 16.47 -25.21 3.85
CA ALA A 278 16.04 -23.85 4.11
C ALA A 278 17.21 -22.96 4.56
N ASP A 279 18.05 -23.48 5.46
CA ASP A 279 19.30 -22.83 5.86
C ASP A 279 20.21 -22.56 4.67
N ASP A 280 20.47 -23.60 3.86
CA ASP A 280 21.32 -23.49 2.68
C ASP A 280 20.75 -22.46 1.68
N ALA A 281 19.44 -22.48 1.44
CA ALA A 281 18.76 -21.54 0.55
C ALA A 281 18.80 -20.09 1.04
N VAL A 282 18.63 -19.84 2.36
CA VAL A 282 18.74 -18.50 2.93
C VAL A 282 20.18 -17.99 2.85
N ARG A 283 21.17 -18.85 3.13
CA ARG A 283 22.59 -18.48 3.00
C ARG A 283 22.96 -18.20 1.55
N GLU A 284 22.43 -18.96 0.60
CA GLU A 284 22.62 -18.70 -0.83
C GLU A 284 21.95 -17.40 -1.27
N ALA A 285 20.73 -17.13 -0.82
CA ALA A 285 20.03 -15.87 -1.08
C ALA A 285 20.80 -14.67 -0.52
N LEU A 286 21.32 -14.76 0.70
CA LEU A 286 22.13 -13.70 1.30
C LEU A 286 23.46 -13.47 0.56
N LYS A 287 24.14 -14.55 0.14
CA LYS A 287 25.34 -14.44 -0.72
C LYS A 287 25.00 -13.82 -2.08
N SER A 288 23.82 -14.12 -2.60
CA SER A 288 23.35 -13.54 -3.86
C SER A 288 23.03 -12.06 -3.70
N LEU A 289 22.44 -11.66 -2.57
CA LEU A 289 22.22 -10.25 -2.21
C LEU A 289 23.54 -9.49 -2.01
N SER A 290 24.55 -10.13 -1.42
CA SER A 290 25.86 -9.51 -1.23
C SER A 290 26.64 -9.29 -2.52
N ASN A 291 26.29 -10.03 -3.58
CA ASN A 291 26.90 -9.93 -4.90
C ASN A 291 25.89 -9.52 -5.98
N MET A 292 24.76 -8.92 -5.60
CA MET A 292 23.65 -8.69 -6.49
C MET A 292 24.02 -7.68 -7.59
N GLN A 293 24.41 -8.19 -8.75
CA GLN A 293 24.55 -7.41 -9.97
C GLN A 293 23.23 -7.38 -10.76
N ASN A 294 22.42 -8.42 -10.61
CA ASN A 294 21.18 -8.59 -11.33
C ASN A 294 20.01 -7.99 -10.55
N PRO A 295 19.07 -7.29 -11.22
CA PRO A 295 17.85 -6.83 -10.56
C PRO A 295 17.02 -8.01 -10.01
N LEU A 296 16.37 -7.78 -8.87
CA LEU A 296 15.43 -8.68 -8.21
C LEU A 296 14.00 -8.31 -8.60
N LYS A 297 13.15 -9.28 -8.94
CA LYS A 297 11.74 -9.01 -9.18
C LYS A 297 10.98 -8.98 -7.85
N LEU A 298 10.55 -7.79 -7.42
CA LEU A 298 9.67 -7.62 -6.29
C LEU A 298 8.22 -7.87 -6.71
N LYS A 299 7.46 -8.57 -5.87
CA LYS A 299 6.01 -8.75 -5.98
C LYS A 299 5.30 -8.15 -4.77
N GLY A 300 3.99 -8.00 -4.90
CA GLY A 300 3.16 -7.52 -3.81
C GLY A 300 3.21 -8.37 -2.55
N ASP A 301 2.85 -7.74 -1.45
CA ASP A 301 2.61 -8.26 -0.12
C ASP A 301 1.84 -9.58 -0.13
N GLY A 302 0.63 -9.66 -0.72
CA GLY A 302 -0.12 -10.93 -0.82
C GLY A 302 0.50 -12.03 -1.71
N LEU A 303 1.63 -11.75 -2.36
CA LEU A 303 2.40 -12.70 -3.18
C LEU A 303 3.80 -12.95 -2.61
N LEU A 304 4.15 -12.34 -1.48
CA LEU A 304 5.48 -12.42 -0.88
C LEU A 304 5.89 -13.87 -0.57
N TRP A 305 4.92 -14.73 -0.24
CA TRP A 305 5.15 -16.15 0.06
C TRP A 305 4.98 -17.09 -1.14
N ARG A 306 4.65 -16.56 -2.33
CA ARG A 306 4.62 -17.34 -3.56
C ARG A 306 6.05 -17.54 -4.07
N ASP A 307 6.47 -18.78 -4.23
CA ASP A 307 7.82 -19.08 -4.70
C ASP A 307 7.85 -19.15 -6.23
N ASP A 308 8.15 -18.02 -6.86
CA ASP A 308 8.35 -17.93 -8.32
C ASP A 308 9.85 -18.10 -8.65
N ASN A 309 10.32 -19.35 -8.67
CA ASN A 309 11.72 -19.71 -8.99
C ASN A 309 12.75 -19.07 -8.04
N GLY A 310 12.49 -19.05 -6.72
CA GLY A 310 13.40 -18.50 -5.71
C GLY A 310 13.37 -16.98 -5.56
N GLN A 311 12.71 -16.24 -6.46
CA GLN A 311 12.59 -14.78 -6.38
C GLN A 311 11.85 -14.35 -5.10
N GLY A 312 10.78 -15.05 -4.75
CA GLY A 312 10.03 -14.78 -3.52
C GLY A 312 10.91 -14.95 -2.26
N LEU A 313 11.75 -15.98 -2.23
CA LEU A 313 12.71 -16.15 -1.12
C LEU A 313 13.73 -15.01 -1.07
N MET A 314 14.30 -14.62 -2.21
CA MET A 314 15.24 -13.51 -2.27
C MET A 314 14.61 -12.19 -1.78
N GLN A 315 13.37 -11.89 -2.17
CA GLN A 315 12.63 -10.73 -1.68
C GLN A 315 12.44 -10.80 -0.16
N ARG A 316 12.00 -11.95 0.38
CA ARG A 316 11.81 -12.13 1.82
C ARG A 316 13.10 -11.95 2.61
N VAL A 317 14.21 -12.51 2.12
CA VAL A 317 15.53 -12.38 2.75
C VAL A 317 16.02 -10.93 2.70
N LEU A 318 15.82 -10.24 1.57
CA LEU A 318 16.16 -8.82 1.45
C LEU A 318 15.34 -7.97 2.44
N MET A 319 14.00 -8.14 2.43
CA MET A 319 13.11 -7.44 3.35
C MET A 319 13.51 -7.67 4.81
N LEU A 320 13.77 -8.92 5.20
CA LEU A 320 14.19 -9.27 6.55
C LEU A 320 15.52 -8.59 6.91
N ALA A 321 16.53 -8.65 6.03
CA ALA A 321 17.84 -8.05 6.30
C ALA A 321 17.75 -6.53 6.49
N VAL A 322 16.96 -5.85 5.65
CA VAL A 322 16.75 -4.40 5.72
C VAL A 322 15.94 -4.02 6.97
N ASN A 323 14.94 -4.81 7.36
CA ASN A 323 14.20 -4.62 8.60
C ASN A 323 15.10 -4.86 9.84
N VAL A 324 15.94 -5.89 9.84
CA VAL A 324 16.88 -6.14 10.95
C VAL A 324 17.83 -4.96 11.11
N ARG A 325 18.32 -4.39 10.00
CA ARG A 325 19.17 -3.19 10.02
C ARG A 325 18.46 -1.98 10.64
N SER A 326 17.16 -1.76 10.36
CA SER A 326 16.41 -0.65 10.97
C SER A 326 16.35 -0.79 12.49
N ILE A 327 16.07 -1.99 13.00
CA ILE A 327 16.00 -2.24 14.44
C ILE A 327 17.39 -2.06 15.06
N LEU A 328 18.45 -2.53 14.39
CA LEU A 328 19.83 -2.35 14.85
C LEU A 328 20.27 -0.89 14.89
N ASP A 329 19.80 -0.03 13.99
CA ASP A 329 20.06 1.43 14.08
C ASP A 329 19.51 2.02 15.39
N VAL A 330 18.30 1.61 15.79
CA VAL A 330 17.69 2.04 17.06
C VAL A 330 18.45 1.50 18.27
N MET A 331 18.88 0.24 18.23
CA MET A 331 19.68 -0.38 19.30
C MET A 331 21.05 0.30 19.44
N ASP A 332 21.73 0.53 18.33
CA ASP A 332 23.03 1.19 18.25
C ASP A 332 22.94 2.62 18.78
N ALA A 333 21.92 3.36 18.38
CA ALA A 333 21.67 4.70 18.89
C ALA A 333 21.43 4.70 20.41
N ASN A 334 20.66 3.73 20.92
CA ASN A 334 20.42 3.63 22.35
C ASN A 334 21.71 3.37 23.15
N LYS A 335 22.53 2.44 22.65
CA LYS A 335 23.74 1.97 23.31
C LYS A 335 24.89 2.97 23.19
N ASN A 336 25.26 3.31 21.96
CA ASN A 336 26.47 4.07 21.64
C ASN A 336 26.23 5.58 21.65
N LYS A 337 24.97 6.02 21.81
CA LYS A 337 24.57 7.43 21.78
C LYS A 337 24.97 8.12 20.46
N GLN A 338 24.99 7.35 19.38
CA GLN A 338 25.31 7.82 18.03
C GLN A 338 24.05 7.86 17.18
N PHE A 339 23.86 8.94 16.45
CA PHE A 339 22.78 9.03 15.48
C PHE A 339 23.22 8.36 14.17
N THR A 340 22.76 7.13 13.95
CA THR A 340 22.99 6.39 12.70
C THR A 340 21.64 6.07 12.06
N ASN A 341 21.28 6.78 10.98
CA ASN A 341 20.16 6.43 10.12
C ASN A 341 20.73 5.81 8.85
N SER A 342 20.62 4.50 8.72
CA SER A 342 21.15 3.76 7.58
C SER A 342 20.34 4.04 6.31
N PHE A 343 19.02 4.24 6.41
CA PHE A 343 18.16 4.52 5.26
C PHE A 343 18.41 5.90 4.62
N ALA A 344 18.81 6.89 5.40
CA ALA A 344 19.17 8.21 4.89
C ALA A 344 20.45 8.20 4.01
N LYS A 345 21.26 7.14 4.11
CA LYS A 345 22.50 6.98 3.32
C LYS A 345 22.28 6.19 2.02
N VAL A 346 21.09 5.62 1.86
CA VAL A 346 20.76 4.75 0.73
C VAL A 346 20.14 5.57 -0.40
N ASN A 347 20.66 5.37 -1.62
CA ASN A 347 20.02 5.86 -2.83
C ASN A 347 19.08 4.76 -3.33
N TRP A 348 17.77 5.00 -3.19
CA TRP A 348 16.73 4.06 -3.59
C TRP A 348 16.39 4.29 -5.07
N GLN A 349 16.86 3.41 -5.96
CA GLN A 349 16.60 3.51 -7.39
C GLN A 349 15.71 2.35 -7.85
N TYR A 350 14.66 2.68 -8.59
CA TYR A 350 13.82 1.72 -9.28
C TYR A 350 14.12 1.77 -10.78
N GLU A 351 14.54 0.64 -11.33
CA GLU A 351 14.61 0.46 -12.78
C GLU A 351 13.44 -0.43 -13.23
N PRO A 352 12.53 0.06 -14.08
CA PRO A 352 11.51 -0.80 -14.64
C PRO A 352 12.16 -1.95 -15.43
N SER A 353 11.58 -3.13 -15.33
CA SER A 353 12.07 -4.32 -16.01
C SER A 353 11.98 -4.14 -17.52
N LYS A 354 13.11 -4.01 -18.21
CA LYS A 354 13.13 -4.10 -19.68
C LYS A 354 12.70 -5.48 -20.20
N SER A 355 12.57 -6.47 -19.32
CA SER A 355 12.51 -7.90 -19.67
C SER A 355 11.10 -8.50 -19.68
N ALA A 356 10.02 -7.73 -19.60
CA ALA A 356 8.67 -8.29 -19.70
C ALA A 356 8.17 -8.48 -21.15
N LEU A 357 8.74 -7.83 -22.16
CA LEU A 357 8.43 -8.09 -23.58
C LEU A 357 9.55 -7.60 -24.50
N GLN A 358 10.48 -8.47 -24.88
CA GLN A 358 11.10 -8.35 -26.20
C GLN A 358 10.05 -8.80 -27.23
N VAL A 359 9.22 -7.88 -27.71
CA VAL A 359 8.72 -8.00 -29.07
C VAL A 359 9.90 -7.63 -29.95
N THR A 360 10.48 -8.61 -30.63
CA THR A 360 11.55 -8.42 -31.61
C THR A 360 11.02 -7.57 -32.77
N GLY A 361 11.13 -6.25 -32.63
CA GLY A 361 11.08 -5.29 -33.73
C GLY A 361 12.51 -4.84 -34.03
N ASP A 362 13.02 -5.21 -35.20
CA ASP A 362 14.31 -4.76 -35.73
C ASP A 362 14.36 -3.22 -35.79
N GLU A 363 14.96 -2.58 -34.79
CA GLU A 363 15.35 -1.16 -34.87
C GLU A 363 16.77 -1.04 -35.42
N ASN A 364 16.90 -1.28 -36.72
CA ASN A 364 17.94 -0.59 -37.48
C ASN A 364 17.39 0.75 -37.96
N SER A 365 18.10 1.83 -37.60
CA SER A 365 18.01 3.21 -38.10
C SER A 365 17.14 4.22 -37.33
N VAL A 366 17.75 4.85 -36.32
CA VAL A 366 17.50 6.27 -36.05
C VAL A 366 18.84 6.98 -35.78
N LYS A 367 19.20 7.91 -36.66
CA LYS A 367 20.35 8.80 -36.54
C LYS A 367 20.08 9.85 -35.46
N LYS A 368 21.06 10.08 -34.57
CA LYS A 368 21.09 11.20 -33.63
C LYS A 368 21.48 12.49 -34.36
N ASP A 369 20.56 13.44 -34.44
CA ASP A 369 20.89 14.84 -34.69
C ASP A 369 20.80 15.61 -33.37
N GLY A 370 21.93 16.18 -32.97
CA GLY A 370 22.05 16.97 -31.75
C GLY A 370 21.57 18.40 -31.94
N SER A 371 20.80 18.91 -31.00
CA SER A 371 20.89 20.30 -30.55
C SER A 371 20.19 20.48 -29.20
N SER A 372 20.97 21.00 -28.26
CA SER A 372 20.57 21.43 -26.92
C SER A 372 19.82 22.76 -26.97
N ASN A 373 18.83 22.97 -26.08
CA ASN A 373 18.55 24.29 -25.50
C ASN A 373 17.96 24.14 -24.09
N ARG A 374 18.73 24.57 -23.09
CA ARG A 374 18.31 24.78 -21.68
C ARG A 374 17.80 26.20 -21.53
N ILE A 375 16.63 26.37 -20.93
CA ILE A 375 16.14 27.65 -20.41
C ILE A 375 16.15 27.55 -18.87
N SER A 376 16.99 28.35 -18.21
CA SER A 376 17.01 28.54 -16.76
C SER A 376 16.10 29.72 -16.37
N ARG A 377 15.32 29.56 -15.30
CA ARG A 377 14.59 30.66 -14.63
C ARG A 377 15.34 31.11 -13.38
N PRO A 378 15.33 32.41 -13.01
CA PRO A 378 16.04 32.89 -11.83
C PRO A 378 15.17 32.80 -10.57
N GLY A 379 15.71 32.20 -9.50
CA GLY A 379 15.15 32.24 -8.15
C GLY A 379 15.69 33.43 -7.35
N ILE A 380 14.79 34.11 -6.64
CA ILE A 380 15.08 35.23 -5.74
C ILE A 380 15.57 34.68 -4.39
N VAL A 381 16.76 35.11 -3.94
CA VAL A 381 17.33 34.77 -2.62
C VAL A 381 17.22 35.99 -1.70
N THR A 382 16.41 35.89 -0.65
CA THR A 382 16.40 36.83 0.49
C THR A 382 17.34 36.34 1.59
N LYS A 383 18.40 37.11 1.88
CA LYS A 383 19.30 36.90 3.03
C LYS A 383 18.68 37.49 4.31
N LEU A 384 18.72 36.74 5.41
CA LEU A 384 18.56 37.28 6.78
C LEU A 384 19.88 37.12 7.57
N PRO A 385 20.21 38.04 8.50
CA PRO A 385 21.53 38.13 9.13
C PRO A 385 21.54 37.48 10.52
N CYS A 386 22.35 36.44 10.69
CA CYS A 386 22.87 36.02 12.00
C CYS A 386 24.28 35.45 11.77
N ALA A 387 25.28 36.32 11.73
CA ALA A 387 26.68 35.91 11.64
C ALA A 387 27.53 36.89 12.46
N SER A 388 27.62 36.68 13.79
CA SER A 388 28.74 37.15 14.64
C SER A 388 28.57 36.87 16.14
N ASN A 389 28.18 35.67 16.59
CA ASN A 389 28.33 35.34 18.02
C ASN A 389 28.78 33.87 18.26
N PRO A 390 29.98 33.62 18.83
CA PRO A 390 30.48 32.27 19.09
C PRO A 390 29.82 31.52 20.27
N ASP A 391 29.00 32.19 21.11
CA ASP A 391 28.55 31.62 22.40
C ASP A 391 27.07 31.21 22.48
N CYS A 392 26.42 30.86 21.36
CA CYS A 392 25.09 30.25 21.40
C CYS A 392 25.16 28.72 21.57
N MET A 393 25.48 28.24 22.78
CA MET A 393 25.05 26.91 23.22
C MET A 393 23.65 26.99 23.84
N SER A 394 22.65 26.78 23.00
CA SER A 394 21.29 26.42 23.42
C SER A 394 20.91 25.15 22.68
N VAL A 395 20.65 24.07 23.41
CA VAL A 395 19.99 22.86 22.88
C VAL A 395 18.52 23.22 22.66
N GLY A 396 18.27 23.98 21.59
CA GLY A 396 16.96 24.21 21.04
C GLY A 396 16.75 23.29 19.86
N PHE A 397 15.57 22.69 19.75
CA PHE A 397 15.08 22.07 18.52
C PHE A 397 15.04 23.14 17.43
N GLY A 398 16.19 23.38 16.80
CA GLY A 398 16.34 24.36 15.75
C GLY A 398 15.52 23.92 14.56
N HIS A 399 14.59 24.79 14.15
CA HIS A 399 14.08 24.87 12.77
C HIS A 399 15.23 25.21 11.81
N GLY A 400 16.25 24.37 11.76
CA GLY A 400 17.10 24.29 10.59
C GLY A 400 16.19 23.88 9.46
N ARG A 401 15.96 24.79 8.50
CA ARG A 401 15.65 24.36 7.13
C ARG A 401 16.84 23.49 6.71
N TYR A 402 16.72 22.20 6.95
CA TYR A 402 17.25 21.25 5.99
C TYR A 402 16.48 21.59 4.72
N GLU A 403 17.10 22.35 3.83
CA GLU A 403 16.88 22.09 2.41
C GLU A 403 17.36 20.66 2.19
N LEU A 404 16.50 19.71 2.54
CA LEU A 404 16.35 18.50 1.75
C LEU A 404 16.00 19.06 0.38
N GLU A 405 17.02 19.35 -0.45
CA GLU A 405 16.87 19.12 -1.88
C GLU A 405 16.39 17.68 -1.94
N ASN A 406 15.06 17.55 -2.04
CA ASN A 406 14.37 16.30 -1.89
C ASN A 406 14.64 15.57 -3.20
N ASP A 407 15.83 14.98 -3.31
CA ASP A 407 16.23 14.13 -4.42
C ASP A 407 15.28 12.92 -4.51
N GLY A 408 14.51 12.62 -3.45
CA GLY A 408 13.35 11.71 -3.49
C GLY A 408 12.22 12.15 -4.42
N SER A 409 11.96 13.46 -4.55
CA SER A 409 11.00 13.99 -5.53
C SER A 409 11.52 13.88 -6.96
N ARG A 410 12.83 13.98 -7.16
CA ARG A 410 13.49 13.70 -8.44
C ARG A 410 13.55 12.20 -8.73
N MET A 411 13.80 11.35 -7.74
CA MET A 411 13.85 9.89 -7.90
C MET A 411 12.51 9.33 -8.34
N THR A 412 11.42 9.73 -7.66
CA THR A 412 10.07 9.32 -8.06
C THR A 412 9.70 9.92 -9.41
N HIS A 413 9.97 11.20 -9.65
CA HIS A 413 9.62 11.83 -10.93
C HIS A 413 10.43 11.28 -12.11
N ASP A 414 11.75 11.07 -11.99
CA ASP A 414 12.60 10.53 -13.05
C ASP A 414 12.41 9.02 -13.24
N ALA A 415 12.17 8.25 -12.18
CA ALA A 415 11.78 6.84 -12.29
C ALA A 415 10.41 6.69 -12.98
N LEU A 416 9.43 7.55 -12.67
CA LEU A 416 8.11 7.56 -13.33
C LEU A 416 8.17 8.12 -14.77
N LYS A 417 9.04 9.09 -15.04
CA LYS A 417 9.18 9.72 -16.37
C LYS A 417 9.90 8.82 -17.37
N ASN A 418 10.88 8.04 -16.91
CA ASN A 418 11.50 6.97 -17.72
C ASN A 418 10.62 5.71 -17.81
N ASN A 419 9.46 5.69 -17.14
CA ASN A 419 8.52 4.57 -17.13
C ASN A 419 7.41 4.68 -18.20
N GLU A 420 7.69 5.30 -19.36
CA GLU A 420 6.72 5.37 -20.46
C GLU A 420 6.22 3.99 -20.89
N GLU A 421 7.03 2.94 -20.72
CA GLU A 421 6.67 1.56 -21.03
C GLU A 421 5.68 0.96 -20.02
N TYR A 422 5.83 1.21 -18.72
CA TYR A 422 4.86 0.79 -17.71
C TYR A 422 3.55 1.56 -17.82
N LYS A 423 3.63 2.87 -18.12
CA LYS A 423 2.48 3.75 -18.40
C LYS A 423 1.65 3.25 -19.59
N ASN A 424 2.27 2.60 -20.57
CA ASN A 424 1.59 2.07 -21.74
C ASN A 424 1.06 0.63 -21.56
N ASN A 425 1.55 -0.13 -20.57
CA ASN A 425 1.33 -1.58 -20.50
C ASN A 425 0.54 -2.07 -19.26
N THR A 426 0.31 -1.25 -18.24
CA THR A 426 -0.58 -1.62 -17.13
C THR A 426 -2.04 -1.31 -17.44
N PHE A 427 -2.63 -2.11 -18.33
CA PHE A 427 -4.08 -2.10 -18.53
C PHE A 427 -4.79 -2.73 -17.33
N SER A 428 -5.24 -1.89 -16.41
CA SER A 428 -6.14 -2.31 -15.34
C SER A 428 -7.59 -2.08 -15.76
N THR A 429 -8.50 -2.99 -15.39
CA THR A 429 -9.92 -2.91 -15.78
C THR A 429 -10.79 -2.98 -14.55
N LEU A 430 -11.78 -2.10 -14.47
CA LEU A 430 -12.87 -2.17 -13.51
C LEU A 430 -14.06 -2.87 -14.13
N ILE A 431 -14.76 -3.65 -13.32
CA ILE A 431 -16.12 -4.09 -13.60
C ILE A 431 -17.06 -3.40 -12.61
N GLY A 432 -18.20 -2.92 -13.08
CA GLY A 432 -19.14 -2.27 -12.19
C GLY A 432 -20.60 -2.48 -12.56
N PHE A 433 -21.43 -2.24 -11.56
CA PHE A 433 -22.88 -2.29 -11.61
C PHE A 433 -23.42 -1.02 -10.96
N GLN A 434 -24.39 -0.38 -11.60
CA GLN A 434 -25.04 0.80 -11.07
C GLN A 434 -26.55 0.65 -11.07
N TYR A 435 -27.17 1.32 -10.11
CA TYR A 435 -28.60 1.50 -10.01
C TYR A 435 -28.92 2.99 -9.88
N ALA A 436 -29.89 3.47 -10.66
CA ALA A 436 -30.33 4.85 -10.62
C ALA A 436 -31.87 4.95 -10.66
N ARG A 437 -32.37 6.04 -10.07
CA ARG A 437 -33.70 6.57 -10.34
C ARG A 437 -33.58 7.75 -11.29
N GLU A 438 -34.43 7.76 -12.31
CA GLU A 438 -34.43 8.77 -13.36
C GLU A 438 -35.81 9.44 -13.44
N SER A 439 -35.83 10.77 -13.42
CA SER A 439 -37.05 11.57 -13.54
C SER A 439 -36.95 12.45 -14.78
N LEU A 440 -37.99 12.44 -15.62
CA LEU A 440 -38.02 13.23 -16.85
C LEU A 440 -38.98 14.43 -16.71
N THR A 441 -38.66 15.55 -17.36
CA THR A 441 -39.52 16.74 -17.40
C THR A 441 -40.67 16.66 -18.39
N SER A 442 -40.67 15.64 -19.26
CA SER A 442 -41.68 15.39 -20.29
C SER A 442 -41.84 13.87 -20.46
N GLY A 443 -42.93 13.45 -21.09
CA GLY A 443 -43.50 12.12 -20.87
C GLY A 443 -44.31 12.06 -19.57
N ALA A 444 -45.13 11.02 -19.40
CA ALA A 444 -46.10 10.93 -18.30
C ALA A 444 -45.49 10.48 -16.95
N HIS A 445 -44.19 10.66 -16.74
CA HIS A 445 -43.44 9.71 -15.93
C HIS A 445 -42.41 10.33 -14.97
N TYR A 446 -42.65 10.11 -13.67
CA TYR A 446 -41.82 10.55 -12.55
C TYR A 446 -41.19 9.32 -11.85
N GLY A 447 -40.09 8.76 -12.40
CA GLY A 447 -39.24 7.82 -11.64
C GLY A 447 -39.03 6.43 -12.24
N ARG A 448 -38.29 6.36 -13.35
CA ARG A 448 -37.80 5.14 -13.99
C ARG A 448 -36.61 4.54 -13.23
N ASN A 449 -36.54 3.21 -13.16
CA ASN A 449 -35.35 2.50 -12.66
C ASN A 449 -34.37 2.28 -13.81
N ALA A 450 -33.10 2.62 -13.60
CA ALA A 450 -32.02 2.33 -14.52
C ALA A 450 -30.99 1.42 -13.86
N TYR A 451 -30.62 0.35 -14.56
CA TYR A 451 -29.58 -0.58 -14.19
C TYR A 451 -28.51 -0.53 -15.28
N GLU A 452 -27.24 -0.50 -14.91
CA GLU A 452 -26.17 -0.60 -15.89
C GLU A 452 -25.04 -1.49 -15.37
N ALA A 453 -24.54 -2.36 -16.24
CA ALA A 453 -23.34 -3.14 -16.00
C ALA A 453 -22.27 -2.67 -16.99
N TYR A 454 -21.05 -2.43 -16.52
CA TYR A 454 -20.01 -1.81 -17.34
C TYR A 454 -18.61 -2.37 -17.09
N LEU A 455 -17.75 -2.17 -18.09
CA LEU A 455 -16.31 -2.35 -18.02
C LEU A 455 -15.62 -0.99 -18.18
N ALA A 456 -14.62 -0.72 -17.36
CA ALA A 456 -13.89 0.54 -17.38
C ALA A 456 -12.38 0.29 -17.42
N PRO A 457 -11.75 0.25 -18.60
CA PRO A 457 -10.29 0.22 -18.67
C PRO A 457 -9.73 1.54 -18.13
N ILE A 458 -8.79 1.44 -17.21
CA ILE A 458 -8.14 2.58 -16.57
C ILE A 458 -7.03 3.06 -17.51
N LEU A 459 -7.21 4.26 -18.05
CA LEU A 459 -6.18 4.94 -18.85
C LEU A 459 -5.54 6.01 -17.97
N TYR A 460 -4.34 5.73 -17.46
CA TYR A 460 -3.60 6.69 -16.66
C TYR A 460 -2.86 7.68 -17.58
N ARG A 461 -3.03 8.99 -17.33
CA ARG A 461 -2.26 10.04 -18.01
C ARG A 461 -1.74 11.03 -16.97
N ASP A 462 -0.42 11.12 -16.89
CA ASP A 462 0.26 11.89 -15.86
C ASP A 462 -0.20 13.36 -15.81
N GLU A 463 -0.42 13.82 -14.58
CA GLU A 463 -0.36 15.20 -14.07
C GLU A 463 -1.61 16.07 -13.94
N ASN A 464 -2.80 15.78 -14.47
CA ASN A 464 -3.94 16.70 -14.21
C ASN A 464 -5.32 16.07 -14.09
N TRP A 465 -5.65 15.09 -14.94
CA TRP A 465 -6.95 14.44 -14.93
C TRP A 465 -6.79 13.00 -15.40
N ASN A 466 -7.15 12.06 -14.54
CA ASN A 466 -7.28 10.68 -14.96
C ASN A 466 -8.61 10.48 -15.66
N VAL A 467 -8.54 9.80 -16.80
CA VAL A 467 -9.66 9.59 -17.70
C VAL A 467 -9.96 8.11 -17.75
N ILE A 468 -11.13 7.70 -17.26
CA ILE A 468 -11.53 6.29 -17.28
C ILE A 468 -12.72 6.16 -18.25
N PRO A 469 -12.51 5.69 -19.49
CA PRO A 469 -13.63 5.33 -20.35
C PRO A 469 -14.38 4.14 -19.76
N ASN A 470 -15.70 4.17 -19.85
CA ASN A 470 -16.62 3.15 -19.37
C ASN A 470 -17.51 2.73 -20.52
N PHE A 471 -17.63 1.42 -20.73
CA PHE A 471 -18.49 0.80 -21.74
C PHE A 471 -19.49 -0.08 -21.04
N GLY A 472 -20.78 0.20 -21.20
CA GLY A 472 -21.83 -0.47 -20.44
C GLY A 472 -23.02 -0.91 -21.26
N LEU A 473 -23.81 -1.78 -20.63
CA LEU A 473 -25.15 -2.16 -21.06
C LEU A 473 -26.13 -1.59 -20.06
N VAL A 474 -27.16 -0.91 -20.56
CA VAL A 474 -28.19 -0.25 -19.75
C VAL A 474 -29.51 -0.97 -19.92
N TRP A 475 -30.21 -1.16 -18.81
CA TRP A 475 -31.59 -1.63 -18.76
C TRP A 475 -32.44 -0.61 -17.99
N LEU A 476 -33.52 -0.19 -18.61
CA LEU A 476 -34.47 0.77 -18.07
C LEU A 476 -35.78 0.06 -17.82
N HIS A 477 -36.35 0.27 -16.64
CA HIS A 477 -37.60 -0.36 -16.24
C HIS A 477 -38.54 0.63 -15.58
N GLU A 478 -39.76 0.71 -16.10
CA GLU A 478 -40.81 1.59 -15.65
C GLU A 478 -42.19 0.93 -15.82
N GLY A 479 -42.78 0.41 -14.74
CA GLY A 479 -44.06 -0.30 -14.82
C GLY A 479 -44.00 -1.47 -15.79
N ALA A 480 -44.84 -1.48 -16.84
CA ALA A 480 -44.80 -2.48 -17.90
C ALA A 480 -43.78 -2.18 -19.02
N PHE A 481 -43.17 -1.00 -18.98
CA PHE A 481 -42.23 -0.53 -19.99
C PHE A 481 -40.80 -0.98 -19.67
N GLY A 482 -40.10 -1.51 -20.67
CA GLY A 482 -38.70 -1.93 -20.58
C GLY A 482 -37.91 -1.48 -21.80
N ALA A 483 -36.78 -0.81 -21.60
CA ALA A 483 -35.86 -0.43 -22.67
C ALA A 483 -34.45 -0.89 -22.33
N HIS A 484 -33.61 -1.11 -23.33
CA HIS A 484 -32.22 -1.53 -23.12
C HIS A 484 -31.31 -1.00 -24.21
N GLY A 485 -30.02 -0.93 -23.94
CA GLY A 485 -29.07 -0.38 -24.90
C GLY A 485 -27.63 -0.42 -24.42
N ALA A 486 -26.78 0.29 -25.15
CA ALA A 486 -25.39 0.47 -24.80
C ALA A 486 -25.16 1.87 -24.21
N SER A 487 -24.22 1.98 -23.29
CA SER A 487 -23.71 3.24 -22.75
C SER A 487 -22.22 3.37 -23.01
N PHE A 488 -21.80 4.60 -23.23
CA PHE A 488 -20.43 5.03 -23.16
C PHE A 488 -20.34 6.22 -22.20
N ARG A 489 -19.39 6.19 -21.29
CA ARG A 489 -19.14 7.28 -20.34
C ARG A 489 -17.65 7.48 -20.18
N THR A 490 -17.23 8.69 -19.85
CA THR A 490 -15.83 9.00 -19.59
C THR A 490 -15.71 9.66 -18.24
N ASP A 491 -15.08 9.02 -17.26
CA ASP A 491 -14.92 9.57 -15.92
C ASP A 491 -13.67 10.45 -15.88
N PHE A 492 -13.86 11.73 -15.55
CA PHE A 492 -12.81 12.68 -15.22
C PHE A 492 -12.68 12.75 -13.70
N ILE A 493 -11.57 12.24 -13.17
CA ILE A 493 -11.33 12.21 -11.72
C ILE A 493 -10.76 13.56 -11.27
N VAL A 494 -11.39 14.18 -10.27
CA VAL A 494 -10.89 15.41 -9.66
C VAL A 494 -9.74 15.05 -8.70
N PRO A 495 -8.52 15.59 -8.88
CA PRO A 495 -7.37 15.25 -8.06
C PRO A 495 -7.59 15.46 -6.56
N ASN A 496 -7.00 14.59 -5.74
CA ASN A 496 -7.10 14.56 -4.28
C ASN A 496 -8.53 14.44 -3.75
N THR A 497 -9.45 13.92 -4.56
CA THR A 497 -10.83 13.68 -4.17
C THR A 497 -11.31 12.35 -4.72
N GLU A 498 -12.36 11.82 -4.10
CA GLU A 498 -13.12 10.70 -4.64
C GLU A 498 -14.24 11.16 -5.59
N THR A 499 -14.16 12.41 -6.08
CA THR A 499 -15.15 13.01 -6.96
C THR A 499 -14.82 12.72 -8.43
N LYS A 500 -15.84 12.31 -9.19
CA LYS A 500 -15.75 12.09 -10.64
C LYS A 500 -16.78 12.95 -11.36
N ILE A 501 -16.41 13.51 -12.50
CA ILE A 501 -17.34 14.13 -13.43
C ILE A 501 -17.37 13.29 -14.69
N ALA A 502 -18.55 12.87 -15.13
CA ALA A 502 -18.65 11.86 -16.16
C ALA A 502 -19.71 12.21 -17.21
N PRO A 503 -19.32 12.85 -18.33
CA PRO A 503 -20.19 12.91 -19.50
C PRO A 503 -20.48 11.50 -20.01
N TYR A 504 -21.74 11.26 -20.37
CA TYR A 504 -22.19 9.99 -20.90
C TYR A 504 -23.03 10.17 -22.16
N ILE A 505 -23.03 9.12 -22.99
CA ILE A 505 -23.91 8.92 -24.13
C ILE A 505 -24.48 7.52 -24.02
N ARG A 506 -25.78 7.36 -24.25
CA ARG A 506 -26.46 6.05 -24.31
C ARG A 506 -27.19 5.93 -25.63
N ARG A 507 -27.21 4.73 -26.19
CA ARG A 507 -28.04 4.39 -27.34
C ARG A 507 -29.00 3.28 -26.94
N ILE A 508 -30.27 3.64 -26.81
CA ILE A 508 -31.30 2.82 -26.14
C ILE A 508 -32.38 2.44 -27.14
N LYS A 509 -32.80 1.19 -27.10
CA LYS A 509 -33.90 0.62 -27.87
C LYS A 509 -35.17 0.66 -27.02
N TYR A 510 -36.13 1.46 -27.45
CA TYR A 510 -37.43 1.65 -26.80
C TYR A 510 -38.49 0.81 -27.53
N PRO A 511 -39.35 0.04 -26.83
CA PRO A 511 -40.53 -0.54 -27.44
C PRO A 511 -41.53 0.55 -27.82
N ASN A 512 -42.09 0.43 -29.01
CA ASN A 512 -43.16 1.24 -29.56
C ASN A 512 -44.29 0.26 -29.94
N PRO A 513 -45.59 0.60 -29.79
CA PRO A 513 -46.71 -0.34 -29.98
C PRO A 513 -46.62 -1.33 -31.16
N ASN A 514 -45.98 -0.94 -32.27
CA ASN A 514 -45.79 -1.81 -33.42
C ASN A 514 -44.32 -2.04 -33.83
N THR A 515 -43.35 -1.40 -33.16
CA THR A 515 -41.94 -1.41 -33.60
C THR A 515 -40.97 -1.23 -32.43
N TYR A 516 -39.68 -1.14 -32.73
CA TYR A 516 -38.68 -0.67 -31.77
C TYR A 516 -37.98 0.55 -32.35
N GLU A 517 -37.74 1.55 -31.51
CA GLU A 517 -37.05 2.76 -31.93
C GLU A 517 -35.75 2.94 -31.14
N TRP A 518 -34.65 3.22 -31.85
CA TRP A 518 -33.37 3.55 -31.23
C TRP A 518 -33.27 5.05 -30.98
N LYS A 519 -32.95 5.44 -29.75
CA LYS A 519 -32.76 6.83 -29.35
C LYS A 519 -31.42 7.02 -28.67
N ASN A 520 -30.84 8.21 -28.84
CA ASN A 520 -29.62 8.61 -28.17
C ASN A 520 -29.94 9.50 -26.98
N SER A 521 -29.40 9.16 -25.82
CA SER A 521 -29.46 9.95 -24.58
C SER A 521 -28.06 10.45 -24.27
N PHE A 522 -27.94 11.65 -23.70
CA PHE A 522 -26.65 12.22 -23.34
C PHE A 522 -26.80 13.06 -22.08
N GLY A 523 -25.72 13.20 -21.32
CA GLY A 523 -25.75 14.02 -20.12
C GLY A 523 -24.40 14.05 -19.43
N VAL A 524 -24.41 14.62 -18.23
CA VAL A 524 -23.25 14.65 -17.33
C VAL A 524 -23.73 14.19 -15.96
N ARG A 525 -22.89 13.41 -15.29
CA ARG A 525 -23.09 13.07 -13.88
C ARG A 525 -21.88 13.46 -13.05
N ALA A 526 -22.12 13.79 -11.79
CA ALA A 526 -21.12 13.94 -10.77
C ALA A 526 -21.26 12.76 -9.80
N GLU A 527 -20.16 12.09 -9.51
CA GLU A 527 -20.08 10.96 -8.59
C GLU A 527 -19.19 11.34 -7.41
N GLN A 528 -19.53 10.87 -6.22
CA GLN A 528 -18.72 10.98 -5.01
C GLN A 528 -18.50 9.56 -4.46
N GLY A 529 -17.25 9.15 -4.34
CA GLY A 529 -16.88 7.93 -3.63
C GLY A 529 -16.98 8.08 -2.12
N PHE A 530 -17.45 7.01 -1.49
CA PHE A 530 -17.58 6.89 -0.03
C PHE A 530 -16.85 5.66 0.51
N THR A 531 -16.62 4.66 -0.36
CA THR A 531 -15.84 3.47 -0.03
C THR A 531 -15.01 3.08 -1.24
N SER A 532 -14.12 2.10 -1.03
CA SER A 532 -13.25 1.57 -2.07
C SER A 532 -13.94 0.91 -3.26
N PHE A 533 -15.26 0.71 -3.20
CA PHE A 533 -16.05 0.06 -4.24
C PHE A 533 -17.42 0.70 -4.46
N MET A 534 -17.83 1.72 -3.70
CA MET A 534 -19.15 2.33 -3.80
C MET A 534 -19.07 3.86 -3.93
N THR A 535 -19.81 4.38 -4.90
CA THR A 535 -20.00 5.81 -5.15
C THR A 535 -21.49 6.13 -5.21
N LEU A 536 -21.88 7.34 -4.79
CA LEU A 536 -23.20 7.90 -5.08
C LEU A 536 -23.07 8.92 -6.20
N PHE A 537 -24.09 9.04 -7.03
CA PHE A 537 -24.04 10.00 -8.13
C PHE A 537 -25.36 10.72 -8.33
N ILE A 538 -25.24 11.94 -8.86
CA ILE A 538 -26.33 12.73 -9.41
C ILE A 538 -25.98 13.10 -10.84
N GLY A 539 -26.97 13.25 -11.70
CA GLY A 539 -26.73 13.64 -13.07
C GLY A 539 -27.91 14.36 -13.71
N LEU A 540 -27.59 15.06 -14.79
CA LEU A 540 -28.51 15.81 -15.60
C LEU A 540 -28.22 15.50 -17.07
N GLY A 541 -29.27 15.22 -17.84
CA GLY A 541 -29.12 14.92 -19.26
C GLY A 541 -30.39 15.11 -20.04
N LYS A 542 -30.35 14.65 -21.29
CA LYS A 542 -31.48 14.54 -22.20
C LYS A 542 -31.75 13.07 -22.47
N ASP A 543 -33.01 12.67 -22.34
CA ASP A 543 -33.44 11.31 -22.65
C ASP A 543 -34.88 11.31 -23.19
N TYR A 544 -35.39 10.12 -23.49
CA TYR A 544 -36.72 9.88 -24.01
C TYR A 544 -37.54 9.09 -22.98
N GLY A 545 -38.80 9.49 -22.83
CA GLY A 545 -39.79 8.80 -22.02
C GLY A 545 -41.00 8.41 -22.86
N PRO A 546 -41.68 7.30 -22.55
CA PRO A 546 -42.96 7.01 -23.18
C PRO A 546 -44.00 8.08 -22.80
N SER A 547 -44.84 8.43 -23.75
CA SER A 547 -46.01 9.30 -23.59
C SER A 547 -47.26 8.51 -23.93
N PRO A 548 -48.32 8.56 -23.09
CA PRO A 548 -49.53 7.76 -23.28
C PRO A 548 -50.16 7.89 -24.66
N ASN A 549 -49.99 9.04 -25.33
CA ASN A 549 -50.67 9.38 -26.57
C ASN A 549 -49.74 9.73 -27.75
N LEU A 550 -48.44 9.96 -27.50
CA LEU A 550 -47.53 10.58 -28.49
C LEU A 550 -46.29 9.74 -28.83
N GLY A 551 -46.21 8.50 -28.34
CA GLY A 551 -45.02 7.67 -28.53
C GLY A 551 -43.90 8.10 -27.59
N LEU A 552 -42.68 8.27 -28.09
CA LEU A 552 -41.52 8.69 -27.27
C LEU A 552 -41.35 10.20 -27.29
N GLU A 553 -41.40 10.84 -26.13
CA GLU A 553 -41.14 12.26 -25.95
C GLU A 553 -39.73 12.51 -25.43
N HIS A 554 -39.09 13.57 -25.93
CA HIS A 554 -37.77 13.98 -25.47
C HIS A 554 -37.90 14.93 -24.27
N GLY A 555 -37.01 14.80 -23.29
CA GLY A 555 -37.06 15.57 -22.04
C GLY A 555 -35.71 15.79 -21.39
N TRP A 556 -35.67 16.70 -20.41
CA TRP A 556 -34.57 16.74 -19.46
C TRP A 556 -34.75 15.61 -18.46
N MET A 557 -33.66 14.92 -18.14
CA MET A 557 -33.62 13.81 -17.21
C MET A 557 -32.73 14.17 -16.03
N PHE A 558 -33.27 14.06 -14.82
CA PHE A 558 -32.51 14.06 -13.58
C PHE A 558 -32.29 12.63 -13.15
N THR A 559 -31.04 12.27 -12.83
CA THR A 559 -30.68 10.94 -12.36
C THR A 559 -30.02 11.03 -10.99
N ALA A 560 -30.33 10.10 -10.10
CA ALA A 560 -29.64 9.91 -8.84
C ALA A 560 -29.53 8.42 -8.54
N GLY A 561 -28.37 7.98 -8.07
CA GLY A 561 -28.12 6.55 -7.93
C GLY A 561 -26.88 6.20 -7.12
N ALA A 562 -26.61 4.90 -7.09
CA ALA A 562 -25.41 4.31 -6.51
C ALA A 562 -24.70 3.46 -7.56
N ASN A 563 -23.38 3.51 -7.55
CA ASN A 563 -22.51 2.77 -8.45
C ASN A 563 -21.53 1.94 -7.63
N PHE A 564 -21.46 0.64 -7.94
CA PHE A 564 -20.59 -0.35 -7.33
C PHE A 564 -19.55 -0.79 -8.35
N SER A 565 -18.26 -0.65 -8.03
CA SER A 565 -17.16 -0.98 -8.94
C SER A 565 -16.07 -1.75 -8.23
N LEU A 566 -15.46 -2.71 -8.93
CA LEU A 566 -14.41 -3.56 -8.41
C LEU A 566 -13.30 -3.74 -9.45
N PRO A 567 -12.03 -3.88 -9.01
CA PRO A 567 -10.97 -4.35 -9.87
C PRO A 567 -11.28 -5.73 -10.48
N PHE A 568 -11.10 -5.87 -11.79
CA PHE A 568 -11.39 -7.12 -12.50
C PHE A 568 -10.53 -8.29 -12.00
N ILE A 569 -9.29 -8.03 -11.57
CA ILE A 569 -8.41 -9.04 -10.98
C ILE A 569 -8.98 -9.63 -9.69
N ARG A 570 -9.63 -8.80 -8.85
CA ARG A 570 -10.34 -9.24 -7.64
C ARG A 570 -11.62 -10.00 -7.99
N ALA A 571 -12.35 -9.54 -9.00
CA ALA A 571 -13.53 -10.24 -9.50
C ALA A 571 -13.18 -11.67 -9.97
N LYS A 572 -12.07 -11.86 -10.69
CA LYS A 572 -11.56 -13.19 -11.10
C LYS A 572 -11.30 -14.12 -9.91
N LYS A 573 -10.63 -13.60 -8.86
CA LYS A 573 -10.38 -14.35 -7.62
C LYS A 573 -11.69 -14.80 -6.96
N LEU A 574 -12.68 -13.91 -6.86
CA LEU A 574 -13.99 -14.21 -6.26
C LEU A 574 -14.76 -15.33 -6.97
N ILE A 575 -14.69 -15.37 -8.30
CA ILE A 575 -15.36 -16.40 -9.11
C ILE A 575 -14.51 -17.66 -9.29
N GLY A 576 -13.36 -17.76 -8.61
CA GLY A 576 -12.49 -18.93 -8.63
C GLY A 576 -11.77 -19.15 -9.96
N ILE A 577 -11.67 -18.13 -10.82
CA ILE A 577 -10.84 -18.16 -12.02
C ILE A 577 -9.43 -17.75 -11.59
N SER A 578 -8.66 -18.72 -11.07
CA SER A 578 -7.24 -18.51 -10.80
C SER A 578 -6.46 -18.49 -12.13
N PRO A 579 -5.53 -17.55 -12.32
CA PRO A 579 -4.60 -17.58 -13.46
C PRO A 579 -3.82 -18.90 -13.55
N ASP A 580 -3.57 -19.55 -12.41
CA ASP A 580 -2.66 -20.71 -12.30
C ASP A 580 -3.27 -22.04 -12.77
N ASN A 581 -4.49 -22.04 -13.32
CA ASN A 581 -5.12 -23.21 -13.94
C ASN A 581 -4.97 -23.24 -15.47
N GLN A 582 -4.09 -22.42 -16.03
CA GLN A 582 -3.62 -22.46 -17.43
C GLN A 582 -2.12 -22.70 -17.44
#